data_AF-A0A392M3S7-F1
#
_entry.id   AF-A0A392M3S7-F1
#
_cell.length_a   1.000
_cell.length_b   1.000
_cell.length_c   1.000
_cell.angle_alpha   90.00
_cell.angle_beta   90.00
_cell.angle_gamma   90.00
#
_symmetry.space_group_name_H-M   'P 1'
#
loop_
_entity.id
_entity.type
_entity.pdbx_description
1 polymer ?
#
loop_
_entity_poly.entity_id
_entity_poly.type
_entity_poly.pdbx_seq_one_letter_code
_entity_poly.pdbx_strand_id
1 'polypeptide(L)'
;GSIEDKLSNFSLEKGTIKEEIKRISPELEKLRDAVEKRNKQLRTLEKRINEITDRIYKDFSKSVGVANIREYEENRLKDAQNVAEERLNLSSQLSKLKYQLEYEQNRDMNSRIQELESSVSALENDLKHVQNKESEAKLAAEKATEEINQLKDEAKGIL
;
A
#
# COMPACT_ATOMS: atom_id res chain seq x y z
N GLY A 1 37.13 -51.58 -31.40
CA GLY A 1 35.83 -51.69 -30.73
C GLY A 1 34.76 -51.43 -31.75
N SER A 2 34.19 -52.51 -32.29
CA SER A 2 33.26 -52.43 -33.41
C SER A 2 31.92 -51.87 -32.94
N ILE A 3 31.15 -51.30 -33.86
CA ILE A 3 29.75 -50.90 -33.64
C ILE A 3 28.93 -52.11 -33.19
N GLU A 4 29.30 -53.32 -33.63
CA GLU A 4 28.69 -54.59 -33.23
C GLU A 4 28.83 -54.87 -31.72
N ASP A 5 30.00 -54.59 -31.12
CA ASP A 5 30.24 -54.79 -29.68
C ASP A 5 29.31 -53.88 -28.85
N LYS A 6 29.13 -52.63 -29.29
CA LYS A 6 28.24 -51.66 -28.65
C LYS A 6 26.78 -52.07 -28.77
N LEU A 7 26.35 -52.53 -29.95
CA LEU A 7 24.98 -53.03 -30.17
C LEU A 7 24.69 -54.26 -29.32
N SER A 8 25.65 -55.17 -29.18
CA SER A 8 25.54 -56.34 -28.30
C SER A 8 25.37 -55.94 -26.84
N ASN A 9 26.22 -55.02 -26.34
CA ASN A 9 26.12 -54.51 -24.97
C ASN A 9 24.78 -53.81 -24.70
N PHE A 10 24.31 -52.96 -25.61
CA PHE A 10 22.99 -52.32 -25.45
C PHE A 10 21.83 -53.31 -25.50
N SER A 11 21.94 -54.39 -26.28
CA SER A 11 20.94 -55.45 -26.32
C SER A 11 20.86 -56.20 -24.97
N LEU A 12 22.02 -56.49 -24.38
CA LEU A 12 22.12 -57.11 -23.05
C LEU A 12 21.54 -56.19 -21.97
N GLU A 13 21.94 -54.91 -21.96
CA GLU A 13 21.45 -53.91 -21.00
C GLU A 13 19.92 -53.74 -21.10
N LYS A 14 19.38 -53.67 -22.32
CA LYS A 14 17.92 -53.65 -22.56
C LYS A 14 17.23 -54.90 -22.00
N GLY A 15 17.86 -56.07 -22.11
CA GLY A 15 17.37 -57.32 -21.53
C GLY A 15 17.32 -57.25 -20.00
N THR A 16 18.41 -56.82 -19.37
CA THR A 16 18.52 -56.64 -17.92
C THR A 16 17.46 -55.68 -17.39
N ILE A 17 17.31 -54.50 -18.02
CA ILE A 17 16.31 -53.51 -17.62
C ILE A 17 14.88 -54.07 -17.73
N LYS A 18 14.58 -54.85 -18.79
CA LYS A 18 13.25 -55.48 -18.92
C LYS A 18 12.95 -56.48 -17.81
N GLU A 19 13.94 -57.28 -17.41
CA GLU A 19 13.76 -58.24 -16.32
C GLU A 19 13.64 -57.54 -14.96
N GLU A 20 14.37 -56.45 -14.73
CA GLU A 20 14.19 -55.62 -13.54
C GLU A 20 12.80 -54.98 -13.49
N ILE A 21 12.28 -54.46 -14.61
CA ILE A 21 10.92 -53.93 -14.69
C ILE A 21 9.90 -55.02 -14.37
N LYS A 22 10.03 -56.21 -14.94
CA LYS A 22 9.14 -57.35 -14.64
C LYS A 22 9.18 -57.73 -13.16
N ARG A 23 10.34 -57.63 -12.52
CA ARG A 23 10.50 -57.91 -11.09
C ARG A 23 9.87 -56.85 -10.19
N ILE A 24 10.05 -55.56 -10.53
CA ILE A 24 9.63 -54.43 -9.67
C ILE A 24 8.15 -54.10 -9.85
N SER A 25 7.58 -54.29 -11.05
CA SER A 25 6.19 -53.90 -11.35
C SER A 25 5.16 -54.53 -10.41
N PRO A 26 5.23 -55.84 -10.06
CA PRO A 26 4.31 -56.45 -9.10
C PRO A 26 4.43 -55.89 -7.69
N GLU A 27 5.63 -55.50 -7.25
CA GLU A 27 5.83 -54.87 -5.94
C GLU A 27 5.24 -53.47 -5.89
N LEU A 28 5.41 -52.70 -6.97
CA LEU A 28 4.81 -51.38 -7.13
C LEU A 28 3.28 -51.45 -7.12
N GLU A 29 2.70 -52.43 -7.82
CA GLU A 29 1.24 -52.66 -7.84
C GLU A 29 0.71 -53.01 -6.44
N LYS A 30 1.36 -53.97 -5.75
CA LYS A 30 1.02 -54.32 -4.36
C LYS A 30 1.07 -53.12 -3.42
N LEU A 31 2.08 -52.26 -3.58
CA LEU A 31 2.21 -51.06 -2.75
C LEU A 31 1.10 -50.05 -3.04
N ARG A 32 0.74 -49.87 -4.32
CA ARG A 32 -0.38 -49.00 -4.72
C ARG A 32 -1.70 -49.49 -4.12
N ASP A 33 -1.97 -50.79 -4.20
CA ASP A 33 -3.17 -51.39 -3.61
C ASP A 33 -3.20 -51.23 -2.09
N ALA A 34 -2.05 -51.40 -1.44
CA ALA A 34 -1.93 -51.18 0.00
C ALA A 34 -2.22 -49.73 0.37
N VAL A 35 -1.67 -48.76 -0.37
CA VAL A 35 -1.93 -47.32 -0.19
C VAL A 35 -3.41 -47.02 -0.39
N GLU A 36 -4.03 -47.54 -1.45
CA GLU A 36 -5.45 -47.32 -1.71
C GLU A 36 -6.33 -47.88 -0.58
N LYS A 37 -6.04 -49.11 -0.12
CA LYS A 37 -6.73 -49.73 1.00
C LYS A 37 -6.59 -48.91 2.27
N ARG A 38 -5.39 -48.40 2.58
CA ARG A 38 -5.16 -47.54 3.74
C ARG A 38 -5.90 -46.21 3.62
N ASN A 39 -5.92 -45.60 2.45
CA ASN A 39 -6.69 -44.37 2.21
C ASN A 39 -8.20 -44.58 2.40
N LYS A 40 -8.75 -45.72 1.97
CA LYS A 40 -10.15 -46.07 2.25
C LYS A 40 -10.43 -46.22 3.75
N GLN A 41 -9.51 -46.84 4.48
CA GLN A 41 -9.61 -46.97 5.94
C GLN A 41 -9.55 -45.60 6.63
N LEU A 42 -8.63 -44.72 6.22
CA LEU A 42 -8.52 -43.36 6.75
C LEU A 42 -9.81 -42.58 6.57
N ARG A 43 -10.37 -42.54 5.35
CA ARG A 43 -11.65 -41.87 5.08
C ARG A 43 -12.80 -42.40 5.93
N THR A 44 -12.81 -43.71 6.20
CA THR A 44 -13.83 -44.33 7.05
C THR A 44 -13.68 -43.89 8.51
N LEU A 45 -12.45 -43.82 9.01
CA LEU A 45 -12.16 -43.35 10.37
C LEU A 45 -12.47 -41.86 10.51
N GLU A 46 -12.07 -41.04 9.54
CA GLU A 46 -12.39 -39.60 9.50
C GLU A 46 -13.90 -39.36 9.54
N LYS A 47 -14.68 -40.11 8.76
CA LYS A 47 -16.14 -40.02 8.81
C LYS A 47 -16.69 -40.36 10.20
N ARG A 48 -16.18 -41.41 10.83
CA ARG A 48 -16.61 -41.82 12.17
C ARG A 48 -16.22 -40.80 13.24
N ILE A 49 -15.03 -40.21 13.14
CA ILE A 49 -14.59 -39.11 14.01
C ILE A 49 -15.55 -37.94 13.86
N ASN A 50 -15.84 -37.52 12.63
CA ASN A 50 -16.76 -36.43 12.35
C ASN A 50 -18.16 -36.69 12.93
N GLU A 51 -18.71 -37.90 12.75
CA GLU A 51 -20.01 -38.27 13.33
C GLU A 51 -20.02 -38.23 14.86
N ILE A 52 -18.94 -38.65 15.52
CA ILE A 52 -18.82 -38.59 16.98
C ILE A 52 -18.71 -37.14 17.44
N THR A 53 -17.85 -36.35 16.80
CA THR A 53 -17.66 -34.92 17.09
C THR A 53 -18.97 -34.15 16.94
N ASP A 54 -19.68 -34.35 15.83
CA ASP A 54 -20.96 -33.67 15.59
C ASP A 54 -22.03 -34.06 16.63
N ARG A 55 -21.97 -35.27 17.20
CA ARG A 55 -22.84 -35.68 18.31
C ARG A 55 -22.46 -35.01 19.63
N ILE A 56 -21.17 -34.94 19.95
CA ILE A 56 -20.67 -34.31 21.19
C ILE A 56 -21.04 -32.82 21.21
N TYR A 57 -20.87 -32.13 20.08
CA TYR A 57 -21.09 -30.69 19.97
C TYR A 57 -22.48 -30.31 19.48
N LYS A 58 -23.42 -31.26 19.32
CA LYS A 58 -24.74 -31.01 18.71
C LYS A 58 -25.48 -29.84 19.32
N ASP A 59 -25.56 -29.79 20.65
CA ASP A 59 -26.31 -28.73 21.35
C ASP A 59 -25.57 -27.39 21.28
N PHE A 60 -24.25 -27.42 21.34
CA PHE A 60 -23.42 -26.23 21.15
C PHE A 60 -23.59 -25.65 19.74
N SER A 61 -23.42 -26.46 18.70
CA SER A 61 -23.56 -26.03 17.30
C SER A 61 -24.94 -25.41 17.04
N LYS A 62 -26.00 -26.01 17.60
CA LYS A 62 -27.35 -25.41 17.58
C LYS A 62 -27.43 -24.07 18.32
N SER A 63 -26.83 -23.98 19.51
CA SER A 63 -26.87 -22.76 20.32
C SER A 63 -26.19 -21.57 19.66
N VAL A 64 -25.15 -21.82 18.85
CA VAL A 64 -24.40 -20.77 18.13
C VAL A 64 -24.81 -20.65 16.66
N GLY A 65 -25.80 -21.43 16.20
CA GLY A 65 -26.38 -21.32 14.86
C GLY A 65 -25.53 -21.85 13.70
N VAL A 66 -24.64 -22.82 13.96
CA VAL A 66 -23.76 -23.45 12.95
C VAL A 66 -24.11 -24.93 12.75
N ALA A 67 -23.74 -25.52 11.61
CA ALA A 67 -24.08 -26.91 11.30
C ALA A 67 -23.25 -27.91 12.11
N ASN A 68 -21.98 -27.60 12.40
CA ASN A 68 -21.08 -28.42 13.21
C ASN A 68 -19.95 -27.57 13.81
N ILE A 69 -19.14 -28.16 14.70
CA ILE A 69 -18.08 -27.43 15.41
C ILE A 69 -16.96 -26.91 14.49
N ARG A 70 -16.70 -27.56 13.36
CA ARG A 70 -15.63 -27.16 12.42
C ARG A 70 -15.97 -25.83 11.75
N GLU A 71 -17.24 -25.64 11.38
CA GLU A 71 -17.73 -24.36 10.85
C GLU A 71 -17.53 -23.21 11.85
N TYR A 72 -17.80 -23.46 13.14
CA TYR A 72 -17.54 -22.47 14.18
C TYR A 72 -16.06 -22.12 14.30
N GLU A 73 -15.18 -23.14 14.32
CA GLU A 73 -13.74 -22.94 14.42
C GLU A 73 -13.18 -22.18 13.21
N GLU A 74 -13.62 -22.52 11.99
CA GLU A 74 -13.25 -21.83 10.76
C GLU A 74 -13.72 -20.36 10.76
N ASN A 75 -14.97 -20.11 11.13
CA ASN A 75 -15.51 -18.75 11.22
C ASN A 75 -14.78 -17.93 12.29
N ARG A 76 -14.55 -18.50 13.48
CA ARG A 76 -13.79 -17.83 14.55
C ARG A 76 -12.37 -17.50 14.16
N LEU A 77 -11.69 -18.40 13.45
CA LEU A 77 -10.34 -18.16 12.95
C LEU A 77 -10.33 -17.01 11.95
N LYS A 78 -11.28 -17.01 11.01
CA LYS A 78 -11.44 -15.94 10.02
C LYS A 78 -11.74 -14.59 10.69
N ASP A 79 -12.65 -14.56 11.65
CA ASP A 79 -12.98 -13.35 12.41
C ASP A 79 -11.76 -12.81 13.17
N ALA A 80 -10.99 -13.69 13.81
CA ALA A 80 -9.76 -13.29 14.50
C ALA A 80 -8.73 -12.69 13.55
N GLN A 81 -8.59 -13.24 12.33
CA GLN A 81 -7.72 -12.68 11.29
C GLN A 81 -8.22 -11.30 10.83
N ASN A 82 -9.52 -11.16 10.56
CA ASN A 82 -10.12 -9.89 10.15
C ASN A 82 -9.91 -8.80 11.22
N VAL A 83 -10.16 -9.12 12.49
CA VAL A 83 -9.96 -8.19 13.62
C VAL A 83 -8.49 -7.81 13.76
N ALA A 84 -7.56 -8.76 13.57
CA ALA A 84 -6.13 -8.47 13.61
C ALA A 84 -5.69 -7.53 12.47
N GLU A 85 -6.20 -7.75 11.26
CA GLU A 85 -5.94 -6.89 10.10
C GLU A 85 -6.53 -5.49 10.27
N GLU A 86 -7.77 -5.38 10.74
CA GLU A 86 -8.42 -4.10 11.02
C GLU A 86 -7.67 -3.33 12.10
N ARG A 87 -7.26 -4.00 13.19
CA ARG A 87 -6.44 -3.39 14.24
C ARG A 87 -5.11 -2.89 13.71
N LEU A 88 -4.45 -3.63 12.82
CA LEU A 88 -3.20 -3.21 12.20
C LEU A 88 -3.40 -1.96 11.34
N ASN A 89 -4.46 -1.93 10.53
CA ASN A 89 -4.80 -0.78 9.69
C ASN A 89 -5.08 0.46 10.55
N LEU A 90 -5.93 0.34 11.58
CA LEU A 90 -6.21 1.42 12.52
C LEU A 90 -4.95 1.91 13.24
N SER A 91 -4.07 1.00 13.66
CA SER A 91 -2.80 1.37 14.28
C SER A 91 -1.90 2.14 13.30
N SER A 92 -1.86 1.77 12.03
CA SER A 92 -1.11 2.49 11.00
C SER A 92 -1.67 3.91 10.79
N GLN A 93 -2.99 4.04 10.68
CA GLN A 93 -3.66 5.33 10.55
C GLN A 93 -3.41 6.23 11.77
N LEU A 94 -3.50 5.67 12.97
CA LEU A 94 -3.23 6.39 14.21
C LEU A 94 -1.78 6.88 14.29
N SER A 95 -0.81 6.06 13.86
CA SER A 95 0.59 6.48 13.78
C SER A 95 0.80 7.62 12.79
N LYS A 96 0.15 7.59 11.61
CA LYS A 96 0.21 8.68 10.63
C LYS A 96 -0.37 9.98 11.20
N LEU A 97 -1.54 9.91 11.83
CA LEU A 97 -2.19 11.07 12.45
C LEU A 97 -1.35 11.65 13.59
N LYS A 98 -0.75 10.79 14.43
CA LYS A 98 0.17 11.23 15.49
C LYS A 98 1.36 11.97 14.93
N TYR A 99 1.99 11.44 13.89
CA TYR A 99 3.12 12.09 13.25
C TYR A 99 2.74 13.45 12.63
N GLN A 100 1.58 13.53 11.96
CA GLN A 100 1.08 14.79 11.42
C GLN A 100 0.80 15.82 12.51
N LEU A 101 0.18 15.40 13.62
CA LEU A 101 -0.08 16.27 14.75
C LEU A 101 1.23 16.79 15.36
N GLU A 102 2.20 15.91 15.59
CA GLU A 102 3.50 16.27 16.13
C GLU A 102 4.25 17.23 15.19
N TYR A 103 4.17 17.00 13.87
CA TYR A 103 4.73 17.90 12.87
C TYR A 103 4.13 19.31 12.97
N GLU A 104 2.80 19.43 12.96
CA GLU A 104 2.15 20.75 13.04
C GLU A 104 2.34 21.42 14.41
N GLN A 105 2.43 20.66 15.50
CA GLN A 105 2.73 21.20 16.83
C GLN A 105 4.15 21.76 16.94
N ASN A 106 5.13 21.09 16.32
CA ASN A 106 6.53 21.50 16.32
C ASN A 106 6.87 22.51 15.21
N ARG A 107 5.93 22.78 14.32
CA ARG A 107 6.10 23.75 13.25
C ARG A 107 6.08 25.16 13.82
N ASP A 108 7.21 25.86 13.71
CA ASP A 108 7.31 27.24 14.15
C ASP A 108 6.57 28.18 13.19
N MET A 109 5.26 28.28 13.41
CA MET A 109 4.39 29.20 12.67
C MET A 109 4.52 30.63 13.18
N ASN A 110 4.95 30.83 14.43
CA ASN A 110 5.04 32.15 15.03
C ASN A 110 6.16 32.97 14.41
N SER A 111 7.35 32.40 14.22
CA SER A 111 8.43 33.10 13.51
C SER A 111 8.04 33.43 12.07
N ARG A 112 7.39 32.48 11.37
CA ARG A 112 6.88 32.68 10.01
C ARG A 112 5.88 33.84 9.94
N ILE A 113 4.96 33.92 10.91
CA ILE A 113 3.99 35.02 11.01
C ILE A 113 4.73 36.33 11.23
N GLN A 114 5.67 36.39 12.18
CA GLN A 114 6.44 37.60 12.48
C GLN A 114 7.27 38.10 11.29
N GLU A 115 7.89 37.20 10.52
CA GLU A 115 8.61 37.53 9.29
C GLU A 115 7.69 38.14 8.24
N LEU A 116 6.49 37.58 8.07
CA LEU A 116 5.49 38.08 7.13
C LEU A 116 4.96 39.45 7.58
N GLU A 117 4.64 39.63 8.86
CA GLU A 117 4.20 40.91 9.41
C GLU A 117 5.26 42.01 9.22
N SER A 118 6.54 41.66 9.47
CA SER A 118 7.66 42.58 9.24
C SER A 118 7.80 42.95 7.76
N SER A 119 7.64 41.98 6.86
CA SER A 119 7.69 42.21 5.42
C SER A 119 6.53 43.08 4.92
N VAL A 120 5.32 42.86 5.43
CA VAL A 120 4.14 43.69 5.12
C VAL A 120 4.39 45.13 5.57
N SER A 121 4.84 45.33 6.81
CA SER A 121 5.13 46.67 7.34
C SER A 121 6.21 47.40 6.53
N ALA A 122 7.26 46.70 6.10
CA ALA A 122 8.28 47.28 5.23
C ALA A 122 7.70 47.73 3.87
N LEU A 123 6.90 46.86 3.23
CA LEU A 123 6.25 47.17 1.95
C LEU A 123 5.25 48.33 2.06
N GLU A 124 4.50 48.42 3.16
CA GLU A 124 3.60 49.55 3.42
C GLU A 124 4.35 50.87 3.55
N ASN A 125 5.51 50.88 4.22
CA ASN A 125 6.36 52.05 4.33
C ASN A 125 6.95 52.46 2.97
N ASP A 126 7.43 51.48 2.19
CA ASP A 126 7.96 51.72 0.85
C ASP A 126 6.88 52.27 -0.09
N LEU A 127 5.67 51.71 -0.04
CA LEU A 127 4.53 52.19 -0.82
C LEU A 127 4.21 53.65 -0.48
N LYS A 128 4.16 53.99 0.81
CA LYS A 128 3.90 55.37 1.26
C LYS A 128 4.97 56.33 0.77
N HIS A 129 6.23 55.92 0.82
CA HIS A 129 7.35 56.74 0.33
C HIS A 129 7.29 56.95 -1.19
N VAL A 130 6.95 55.91 -1.96
CA VAL A 130 6.75 56.02 -3.42
C VAL A 130 5.58 56.94 -3.75
N GLN A 131 4.45 56.82 -3.04
CA GLN A 131 3.29 57.69 -3.21
C GLN A 131 3.61 59.17 -2.93
N ASN A 132 4.38 59.45 -1.88
CA ASN A 132 4.83 60.82 -1.59
C ASN A 132 5.70 61.38 -2.73
N LYS A 133 6.67 60.59 -3.20
CA LYS A 133 7.52 60.99 -4.34
C LYS A 133 6.72 61.20 -5.63
N GLU A 134 5.73 60.37 -5.90
CA GLU A 134 4.83 60.52 -7.03
C GLU A 134 4.05 61.84 -6.94
N SER A 135 3.51 62.17 -5.77
CA SER A 135 2.80 63.42 -5.53
C SER A 135 3.71 64.65 -5.71
N GLU A 136 4.93 64.61 -5.19
CA GLU A 136 5.92 65.68 -5.35
C GLU A 136 6.32 65.89 -6.82
N ALA A 137 6.60 64.80 -7.54
CA ALA A 137 6.93 64.84 -8.95
C ALA A 137 5.77 65.40 -9.80
N LYS A 138 4.53 65.04 -9.45
CA LYS A 138 3.33 65.56 -10.12
C LYS A 138 3.19 67.08 -9.93
N LEU A 139 3.34 67.58 -8.70
CA LEU A 139 3.30 69.03 -8.43
C LEU A 139 4.42 69.78 -9.15
N ALA A 140 5.64 69.21 -9.20
CA ALA A 140 6.75 69.81 -9.92
C ALA A 140 6.48 69.87 -11.44
N ALA A 141 5.91 68.81 -12.01
CA ALA A 141 5.53 68.76 -13.42
C ALA A 141 4.41 69.77 -13.76
N GLU A 142 3.40 69.90 -12.90
CA GLU A 142 2.34 70.91 -13.03
C GLU A 142 2.93 72.31 -13.02
N LYS A 143 3.80 72.63 -12.05
CA LYS A 143 4.47 73.94 -11.97
C LYS A 143 5.33 74.23 -13.20
N ALA A 144 6.15 73.27 -13.65
CA ALA A 144 6.97 73.44 -14.85
C ALA A 144 6.11 73.66 -16.10
N THR A 145 4.96 72.99 -16.18
CA THR A 145 4.00 73.18 -17.29
C THR A 145 3.41 74.59 -17.26
N GLU A 146 3.05 75.10 -16.08
CA GLU A 146 2.57 76.46 -15.88
C GLU A 146 3.62 77.51 -16.31
N GLU A 147 4.87 77.35 -15.87
CA GLU A 147 6.00 78.21 -16.23
C GLU A 147 6.26 78.20 -17.75
N ILE A 148 6.24 77.02 -18.38
CA ILE A 148 6.37 76.88 -19.85
C ILE A 148 5.24 77.62 -20.58
N ASN A 149 4.00 77.51 -20.10
CA ASN A 149 2.87 78.19 -20.71
C ASN A 149 2.99 79.72 -20.58
N GLN A 150 3.41 80.23 -19.42
CA GLN A 150 3.67 81.66 -19.21
C GLN A 150 4.75 82.18 -20.18
N LEU A 151 5.90 81.49 -20.26
CA LEU A 151 6.98 81.87 -21.18
C LEU A 151 6.54 81.83 -22.64
N LYS A 152 5.67 80.89 -23.02
CA LYS A 152 5.11 80.78 -24.36
C LYS A 152 4.17 81.94 -24.70
N ASP A 153 3.36 82.39 -23.73
CA ASP A 153 2.48 83.54 -23.90
C ASP A 153 3.27 84.85 -23.97
N GLU A 154 4.30 85.01 -23.14
CA GLU A 154 5.24 86.14 -23.21
C GLU A 154 5.96 86.20 -24.56
N ALA A 155 6.46 85.07 -25.07
CA ALA A 155 7.12 85.00 -26.38
C ALA A 155 6.17 85.31 -27.56
N LYS A 156 4.87 84.99 -27.43
CA LYS A 156 3.85 85.36 -28.43
C LYS A 156 3.46 86.83 -28.39
N GLY A 157 3.59 87.50 -27.25
CA GLY A 157 3.32 88.95 -27.10
C GLY A 157 4.43 89.87 -27.60
N ILE A 158 5.60 89.31 -27.95
CA ILE A 158 6.79 90.04 -28.44
C ILE A 158 6.91 89.97 -29.98
N LEU A 159 6.06 89.19 -30.66
CA LEU A 159 5.91 89.14 -32.12
C LEU A 159 4.69 89.94 -32.59
#